data_AF-A0A0K0F416-F1
#
_entry.id   AF-A0A0K0F416-F1
#
_cell.length_a   1.000
_cell.length_b   1.000
_cell.length_c   1.000
_cell.angle_alpha   90.00
_cell.angle_beta   90.00
_cell.angle_gamma   90.00
#
_symmetry.space_group_name_H-M   'P 1'
#
loop_
_entity.id
_entity.type
_entity.pdbx_description
1 polymer ?
#
loop_
_entity_poly.entity_id
_entity_poly.type
_entity_poly.pdbx_seq_one_letter_code
_entity_poly.pdbx_strand_id
1 'polypeptide(L)'
;MIQNWKFLLILLFTISFTKSNDIHKPGKKIKNDITKDGNYELIPMINTSFPSQMKLEYFGVRKQKLGVCLIGKNFSSMMSMILCSLMKGKDYSSKYHFYDCGRSRRYISTTEMALKNKFKSVDKLFKRWNVLMIVRNPIDRLISGFMQLCYYRTWLKKNEDYCYNCNKNITCFVDKLYDELVNVVNRKKIPNQFNDYHFYPQTWQCEYYKHKKNYNYLKYPSKDKDIFYSNLMNELKKSGVALAHINFLSNKVKTFNTFHATTGKKDTKNYKQSLFKNTKLIQKICSIFYYDFIEFGYKFPKACEDIPALVNNAI
;
A
#
# COMPACT_ATOMS: atom_id res chain seq x y z
N MET A 1 -35.62 21.14 -62.96
CA MET A 1 -36.24 19.91 -62.43
C MET A 1 -35.11 18.94 -62.09
N ILE A 2 -35.03 18.56 -60.83
CA ILE A 2 -34.35 17.40 -60.24
C ILE A 2 -32.80 17.43 -60.14
N GLN A 3 -32.44 17.71 -58.90
CA GLN A 3 -31.21 17.62 -58.14
C GLN A 3 -30.80 16.15 -57.91
N ASN A 4 -29.54 15.79 -58.20
CA ASN A 4 -28.97 14.47 -57.93
C ASN A 4 -27.89 14.57 -56.82
N TRP A 5 -28.31 14.37 -55.58
CA TRP A 5 -27.47 14.04 -54.44
C TRP A 5 -27.95 12.70 -53.88
N LYS A 6 -27.12 12.03 -53.06
CA LYS A 6 -27.32 10.81 -52.24
C LYS A 6 -26.47 9.62 -52.73
N PHE A 7 -25.69 8.91 -51.92
CA PHE A 7 -25.26 9.04 -50.53
C PHE A 7 -24.03 8.13 -50.36
N LEU A 8 -23.00 8.64 -49.67
CA LEU A 8 -21.86 7.85 -49.20
C LEU A 8 -22.33 6.99 -48.00
N LEU A 9 -22.19 5.66 -48.10
CA LEU A 9 -22.52 4.72 -47.03
C LEU A 9 -21.42 4.76 -45.96
N ILE A 10 -21.62 5.57 -44.92
CA ILE A 10 -20.82 5.53 -43.68
C ILE A 10 -21.45 4.48 -42.77
N LEU A 11 -20.77 3.34 -42.61
CA LEU A 11 -21.03 2.35 -41.58
C LEU A 11 -20.68 2.95 -40.21
N LEU A 12 -21.67 3.55 -39.55
CA LEU A 12 -21.62 3.85 -38.13
C LEU A 12 -21.82 2.54 -37.36
N PHE A 13 -20.73 1.96 -36.85
CA PHE A 13 -20.81 0.98 -35.77
C PHE A 13 -21.34 1.70 -34.53
N THR A 14 -22.62 1.55 -34.24
CA THR A 14 -23.19 1.88 -32.94
C THR A 14 -22.67 0.87 -31.93
N ILE A 15 -21.64 1.26 -31.17
CA ILE A 15 -21.30 0.57 -29.93
C ILE A 15 -22.46 0.81 -28.97
N SER A 16 -23.37 -0.16 -28.92
CA SER A 16 -24.37 -0.24 -27.87
C SER A 16 -23.64 -0.47 -26.56
N PHE A 17 -23.37 0.60 -25.81
CA PHE A 17 -23.06 0.51 -24.40
C PHE A 17 -24.30 -0.03 -23.70
N THR A 18 -24.34 -1.34 -23.47
CA THR A 18 -25.21 -1.90 -22.45
C THR A 18 -24.78 -1.29 -21.12
N LYS A 19 -25.54 -0.29 -20.66
CA LYS A 19 -25.55 0.13 -19.26
C LYS A 19 -25.89 -1.13 -18.45
N SER A 20 -24.87 -1.72 -17.84
CA SER A 20 -25.05 -2.65 -16.74
C SER A 20 -25.65 -1.87 -15.56
N ASN A 21 -26.97 -1.73 -15.57
CA ASN A 21 -27.75 -1.27 -14.43
C ASN A 21 -27.83 -2.44 -13.43
N ASP A 22 -26.70 -2.78 -12.81
CA ASP A 22 -26.74 -3.48 -11.53
C ASP A 22 -27.04 -2.43 -10.46
N ILE A 23 -28.32 -2.22 -10.23
CA ILE A 23 -28.84 -1.57 -9.02
C ILE A 23 -28.48 -2.49 -7.86
N HIS A 24 -27.25 -2.34 -7.35
CA HIS A 24 -26.81 -3.02 -6.15
C HIS A 24 -27.62 -2.48 -4.97
N LYS A 25 -28.52 -3.33 -4.47
CA LYS A 25 -29.29 -3.12 -3.25
C LYS A 25 -28.39 -2.59 -2.12
N PRO A 26 -28.85 -1.62 -1.31
CA PRO A 26 -28.09 -1.13 -0.16
C PRO A 26 -27.75 -2.32 0.75
N GLY A 27 -26.45 -2.61 0.87
CA GLY A 27 -25.96 -3.62 1.80
C GLY A 27 -26.36 -3.24 3.22
N LYS A 28 -26.74 -4.25 4.01
CA LYS A 28 -26.97 -4.15 5.47
C LYS A 28 -25.94 -3.22 6.11
N LYS A 29 -26.41 -2.25 6.91
CA LYS A 29 -25.55 -1.52 7.86
C LYS A 29 -24.73 -2.55 8.62
N ILE A 30 -23.41 -2.48 8.50
CA ILE A 30 -22.50 -3.21 9.37
C ILE A 30 -22.83 -2.71 10.77
N LYS A 31 -23.23 -3.63 11.67
CA LYS A 31 -23.39 -3.29 13.09
C LYS A 31 -21.99 -2.93 13.58
N ASN A 32 -21.80 -1.66 13.92
CA ASN A 32 -20.59 -1.17 14.57
C ASN A 32 -20.62 -1.70 16.01
N ASP A 33 -19.62 -2.48 16.38
CA ASP A 33 -19.43 -2.93 17.76
C ASP A 33 -18.93 -1.73 18.58
N ILE A 34 -19.83 -1.20 19.41
CA ILE A 34 -19.63 0.00 20.23
C ILE A 34 -18.99 -0.43 21.55
N THR A 35 -17.77 0.03 21.79
CA THR A 35 -17.13 -0.08 23.10
C THR A 35 -17.19 1.27 23.80
N LYS A 36 -18.04 1.36 24.82
CA LYS A 36 -18.47 2.58 25.51
C LYS A 36 -17.45 3.22 26.46
N ASP A 37 -16.15 3.05 26.23
CA ASP A 37 -15.13 3.75 27.03
C ASP A 37 -13.94 4.30 26.23
N GLY A 38 -14.18 4.62 24.96
CA GLY A 38 -13.28 5.40 24.12
C GLY A 38 -14.03 5.92 22.90
N ASN A 39 -14.05 7.24 22.70
CA ASN A 39 -14.91 7.94 21.72
C ASN A 39 -14.67 7.65 20.22
N TYR A 40 -13.98 6.56 19.85
CA TYR A 40 -13.64 6.26 18.46
C TYR A 40 -14.08 4.86 18.07
N GLU A 41 -14.91 4.77 17.03
CA GLU A 41 -15.24 3.50 16.39
C GLU A 41 -13.99 2.94 15.69
N LEU A 42 -13.91 1.61 15.62
CA LEU A 42 -12.85 0.95 14.86
C LEU A 42 -13.11 1.15 13.37
N ILE A 43 -12.05 1.41 12.61
CA ILE A 43 -12.14 1.38 11.15
C ILE A 43 -12.10 -0.08 10.70
N PRO A 44 -13.19 -0.63 10.12
CA PRO A 44 -13.24 -2.03 9.73
C PRO A 44 -12.27 -2.34 8.59
N MET A 45 -11.82 -3.59 8.51
CA MET A 45 -11.24 -4.09 7.26
C MET A 45 -12.33 -4.10 6.18
N ILE A 46 -12.00 -3.64 4.98
CA ILE A 46 -12.93 -3.63 3.85
C ILE A 46 -12.72 -4.86 2.95
N ASN A 47 -13.79 -5.29 2.30
CA ASN A 47 -13.78 -6.38 1.31
C ASN A 47 -13.85 -5.87 -0.13
N THR A 48 -13.31 -4.66 -0.36
CA THR A 48 -13.24 -4.02 -1.66
C THR A 48 -11.85 -3.44 -1.89
N SER A 49 -11.47 -3.35 -3.16
CA SER A 49 -10.24 -2.70 -3.59
C SER A 49 -10.55 -1.46 -4.40
N PHE A 50 -9.62 -0.51 -4.38
CA PHE A 50 -9.71 0.72 -5.17
C PHE A 50 -8.58 0.75 -6.20
N PRO A 51 -8.64 -0.10 -7.25
CA PRO A 51 -7.60 -0.15 -8.26
C PRO A 51 -7.47 1.21 -8.95
N SER A 52 -6.26 1.72 -9.07
CA SER A 52 -5.97 2.97 -9.77
C SER A 52 -4.64 2.93 -10.51
N GLN A 53 -4.64 3.53 -11.70
CA GLN A 53 -3.42 3.79 -12.47
C GLN A 53 -2.43 4.71 -11.72
N MET A 54 -2.91 5.44 -10.70
CA MET A 54 -2.06 6.24 -9.80
C MET A 54 -1.41 5.42 -8.68
N LYS A 55 -1.94 4.24 -8.34
CA LYS A 55 -1.44 3.40 -7.24
C LYS A 55 -0.48 2.30 -7.74
N LEU A 56 -0.85 1.57 -8.79
CA LEU A 56 -0.08 0.46 -9.40
C LEU A 56 0.71 -0.36 -8.37
N GLU A 57 -0.02 -1.09 -7.53
CA GLU A 57 0.49 -1.72 -6.31
C GLU A 57 1.31 -2.99 -6.57
N TYR A 58 1.29 -3.57 -7.77
CA TYR A 58 1.93 -4.86 -8.00
C TYR A 58 3.12 -4.74 -8.93
N PHE A 59 4.17 -5.51 -8.67
CA PHE A 59 5.33 -5.62 -9.56
C PHE A 59 5.71 -7.09 -9.70
N GLY A 60 5.86 -7.57 -10.94
CA GLY A 60 6.22 -8.95 -11.23
C GLY A 60 7.52 -9.09 -12.02
N VAL A 61 8.36 -10.06 -11.66
CA VAL A 61 9.59 -10.42 -12.36
C VAL A 61 9.51 -11.88 -12.81
N ARG A 62 9.14 -12.08 -14.08
CA ARG A 62 8.83 -13.39 -14.65
C ARG A 62 9.95 -14.41 -14.55
N LYS A 63 11.20 -13.99 -14.78
CA LYS A 63 12.36 -14.89 -14.78
C LYS A 63 12.60 -15.52 -13.39
N GLN A 64 12.36 -14.75 -12.33
CA GLN A 64 12.51 -15.18 -10.94
C GLN A 64 11.23 -15.78 -10.35
N LYS A 65 10.11 -15.75 -11.09
CA LYS A 65 8.79 -16.13 -10.55
C LYS A 65 8.49 -15.38 -9.23
N LEU A 66 8.80 -14.09 -9.21
CA LEU A 66 8.70 -13.23 -8.04
C LEU A 66 7.66 -12.13 -8.30
N GLY A 67 6.71 -11.98 -7.39
CA GLY A 67 5.78 -10.85 -7.35
C GLY A 67 5.96 -10.08 -6.06
N VAL A 68 5.65 -8.78 -6.06
CA VAL A 68 5.61 -7.98 -4.84
C VAL A 68 4.42 -7.02 -4.86
N CYS A 69 3.72 -6.96 -3.73
CA CYS A 69 2.82 -5.88 -3.36
C CYS A 69 3.64 -4.69 -2.80
N LEU A 70 3.52 -3.54 -3.44
CA LEU A 70 4.21 -2.29 -3.14
C LEU A 70 3.27 -1.37 -2.35
N ILE A 71 3.43 -1.36 -1.03
CA ILE A 71 2.69 -0.46 -0.13
C ILE A 71 3.58 0.73 0.22
N GLY A 72 3.03 1.94 0.12
CA GLY A 72 3.75 3.16 0.49
C GLY A 72 4.26 3.08 1.93
N LYS A 73 5.49 3.56 2.13
CA LYS A 73 6.19 3.59 3.44
C LYS A 73 6.57 2.22 4.02
N ASN A 74 6.38 1.14 3.26
CA ASN A 74 6.77 -0.23 3.60
C ASN A 74 7.93 -0.73 2.73
N PHE A 75 8.99 0.07 2.59
CA PHE A 75 10.14 -0.30 1.75
C PHE A 75 9.83 -0.39 0.23
N SER A 76 8.69 0.12 -0.23
CA SER A 76 8.25 0.01 -1.64
C SER A 76 9.18 0.64 -2.67
N SER A 77 9.80 1.79 -2.38
CA SER A 77 10.79 2.41 -3.28
C SER A 77 12.02 1.52 -3.45
N MET A 78 12.56 1.01 -2.35
CA MET A 78 13.71 0.10 -2.37
C MET A 78 13.36 -1.20 -3.10
N MET A 79 12.18 -1.75 -2.83
CA MET A 79 11.72 -2.95 -3.51
C MET A 79 11.56 -2.74 -5.01
N SER A 80 11.07 -1.58 -5.45
CA SER A 80 10.98 -1.24 -6.88
C SER A 80 12.38 -1.25 -7.52
N MET A 81 13.37 -0.63 -6.89
CA MET A 81 14.76 -0.62 -7.38
C MET A 81 15.38 -2.03 -7.43
N ILE A 82 15.12 -2.86 -6.40
CA ILE A 82 15.52 -4.27 -6.38
C ILE A 82 14.88 -5.03 -7.55
N LEU A 83 13.56 -4.94 -7.73
CA LEU A 83 12.88 -5.69 -8.80
C LEU A 83 13.35 -5.24 -10.18
N CYS A 84 13.57 -3.94 -10.38
CA CYS A 84 14.12 -3.40 -11.60
C CYS A 84 15.52 -3.93 -11.91
N SER A 85 16.38 -4.10 -10.89
CA SER A 85 17.70 -4.71 -11.09
C SER A 85 17.61 -6.16 -11.58
N LEU A 86 16.56 -6.90 -11.20
CA LEU A 86 16.34 -8.30 -11.59
C LEU A 86 15.89 -8.48 -13.05
N MET A 87 15.35 -7.44 -13.71
CA MET A 87 14.57 -7.61 -14.94
C MET A 87 15.34 -7.93 -16.23
N LYS A 88 16.67 -7.79 -16.31
CA LYS A 88 17.53 -8.07 -17.49
C LYS A 88 16.90 -7.85 -18.89
N GLY A 89 17.25 -6.74 -19.54
CA GLY A 89 17.14 -6.50 -20.99
C GLY A 89 18.47 -5.97 -21.55
N LYS A 90 18.69 -6.07 -22.87
CA LYS A 90 19.97 -5.94 -23.60
C LYS A 90 20.80 -4.63 -23.42
N ASP A 91 20.30 -3.60 -22.76
CA ASP A 91 20.84 -2.22 -22.91
C ASP A 91 21.62 -1.66 -21.73
N TYR A 92 22.13 -2.50 -20.83
CA TYR A 92 22.81 -2.01 -19.64
C TYR A 92 24.15 -2.72 -19.43
N SER A 93 25.20 -2.11 -19.97
CA SER A 93 26.58 -2.59 -20.00
C SER A 93 27.31 -2.55 -18.65
N SER A 94 26.64 -2.18 -17.54
CA SER A 94 27.25 -2.18 -16.20
C SER A 94 26.60 -3.24 -15.29
N LYS A 95 27.46 -3.95 -14.54
CA LYS A 95 27.23 -5.31 -14.04
C LYS A 95 25.99 -5.51 -13.14
N TYR A 96 25.42 -4.47 -12.50
CA TYR A 96 24.08 -4.44 -11.89
C TYR A 96 23.65 -2.98 -11.64
N HIS A 97 22.44 -2.57 -12.04
CA HIS A 97 21.92 -1.23 -11.77
C HIS A 97 20.92 -1.22 -10.61
N PHE A 98 20.92 -0.15 -9.80
CA PHE A 98 20.03 0.04 -8.66
C PHE A 98 19.29 1.38 -8.77
N TYR A 99 18.28 1.43 -9.63
CA TYR A 99 17.39 2.59 -9.83
C TYR A 99 15.96 2.11 -10.12
N ASP A 100 14.98 3.01 -9.95
CA ASP A 100 13.59 2.72 -10.26
C ASP A 100 13.39 2.79 -11.79
N CYS A 101 12.96 1.68 -12.38
CA CYS A 101 12.65 1.55 -13.81
C CYS A 101 11.25 2.05 -14.18
N GLY A 102 10.59 2.75 -13.26
CA GLY A 102 9.34 3.45 -13.48
C GLY A 102 8.11 2.57 -13.29
N ARG A 103 6.96 3.18 -13.60
CA ARG A 103 5.63 2.61 -13.33
C ARG A 103 5.16 1.62 -14.39
N SER A 104 5.74 1.62 -15.59
CA SER A 104 5.33 0.79 -16.73
C SER A 104 5.51 -0.72 -16.51
N ARG A 105 6.25 -1.12 -15.46
CA ARG A 105 6.48 -2.51 -15.07
C ARG A 105 5.56 -2.99 -13.95
N ARG A 106 4.66 -2.11 -13.48
CA ARG A 106 3.74 -2.39 -12.39
C ARG A 106 2.34 -2.70 -12.93
N TYR A 107 1.54 -3.38 -12.11
CA TYR A 107 0.18 -3.80 -12.43
C TYR A 107 -0.79 -3.21 -11.40
N ILE A 108 -2.02 -2.95 -11.85
CA ILE A 108 -3.08 -2.38 -11.02
C ILE A 108 -3.69 -3.39 -10.06
N SER A 109 -3.67 -4.68 -10.43
CA SER A 109 -4.29 -5.79 -9.69
C SER A 109 -3.53 -7.09 -9.87
N THR A 110 -3.78 -8.06 -9.00
CA THR A 110 -3.29 -9.44 -9.18
C THR A 110 -3.84 -10.08 -10.45
N THR A 111 -5.09 -9.78 -10.82
CA THR A 111 -5.69 -10.24 -12.08
C THR A 111 -4.91 -9.73 -13.28
N GLU A 112 -4.59 -8.44 -13.33
CA GLU A 112 -3.77 -7.89 -14.42
C GLU A 112 -2.37 -8.52 -14.43
N MET A 113 -1.73 -8.63 -13.26
CA MET A 113 -0.43 -9.28 -13.13
C MET A 113 -0.45 -10.73 -13.65
N ALA A 114 -1.48 -11.50 -13.30
CA ALA A 114 -1.67 -12.87 -13.75
C ALA A 114 -1.81 -12.94 -15.29
N LEU A 115 -2.70 -12.14 -15.87
CA LEU A 115 -2.96 -12.11 -17.31
C LEU A 115 -1.72 -11.72 -18.11
N LYS A 116 -1.06 -10.62 -17.73
CA LYS A 116 0.17 -10.13 -18.40
C LYS A 116 1.33 -11.12 -18.29
N ASN A 117 1.34 -11.98 -17.26
CA ASN A 117 2.33 -13.04 -17.09
C ASN A 117 1.86 -14.43 -17.57
N LYS A 118 0.80 -14.47 -18.40
CA LYS A 118 0.29 -15.69 -19.06
C LYS A 118 -0.22 -16.77 -18.09
N PHE A 119 -0.76 -16.36 -16.95
CA PHE A 119 -1.48 -17.26 -16.04
C PHE A 119 -2.96 -17.32 -16.39
N LYS A 120 -3.57 -18.51 -16.27
CA LYS A 120 -5.01 -18.71 -16.47
C LYS A 120 -5.85 -18.17 -15.29
N SER A 121 -5.26 -17.99 -14.11
CA SER A 121 -5.92 -17.46 -12.91
C SER A 121 -4.93 -16.89 -11.92
N VAL A 122 -5.41 -16.04 -11.00
CA VAL A 122 -4.63 -15.49 -9.89
C VAL A 122 -4.14 -16.60 -8.95
N ASP A 123 -4.94 -17.63 -8.68
CA ASP A 123 -4.51 -18.78 -7.86
C ASP A 123 -3.31 -19.51 -8.48
N LYS A 124 -3.29 -19.66 -9.82
CA LYS A 124 -2.14 -20.28 -10.51
C LYS A 124 -0.89 -19.41 -10.44
N LEU A 125 -1.04 -18.09 -10.41
CA LEU A 125 0.06 -17.17 -10.18
C LEU A 125 0.64 -17.39 -8.76
N PHE A 126 -0.19 -17.29 -7.72
CA PHE A 126 0.25 -17.49 -6.33
C PHE A 126 0.80 -18.89 -6.04
N LYS A 127 0.30 -19.94 -6.71
CA LYS A 127 0.86 -21.30 -6.57
C LYS A 127 2.25 -21.47 -7.19
N ARG A 128 2.60 -20.64 -8.17
CA ARG A 128 3.83 -20.81 -8.98
C ARG A 128 4.87 -19.73 -8.72
N TRP A 129 4.47 -18.60 -8.15
CA TRP A 129 5.32 -17.45 -7.88
C TRP A 129 5.38 -17.18 -6.38
N ASN A 130 6.55 -16.78 -5.90
CA ASN A 130 6.69 -16.20 -4.58
C ASN A 130 6.16 -14.76 -4.64
N VAL A 131 5.04 -14.47 -3.98
CA VAL A 131 4.46 -13.11 -3.99
C VAL A 131 4.63 -12.49 -2.61
N LEU A 132 5.54 -11.53 -2.50
CA LEU A 132 5.88 -10.88 -1.25
C LEU A 132 4.90 -9.75 -0.93
N MET A 133 4.59 -9.59 0.36
CA MET A 133 3.93 -8.39 0.89
C MET A 133 4.77 -7.88 2.06
N ILE A 134 5.38 -6.71 1.87
CA ILE A 134 6.16 -6.07 2.93
C ILE A 134 5.22 -5.23 3.78
N VAL A 135 5.17 -5.52 5.07
CA VAL A 135 4.31 -4.85 6.05
C VAL A 135 5.17 -4.12 7.07
N ARG A 136 4.62 -3.09 7.69
CA ARG A 136 5.32 -2.26 8.69
C ARG A 136 4.43 -2.00 9.88
N ASN A 137 5.03 -1.78 11.05
CA ASN A 137 4.27 -1.30 12.21
C ASN A 137 3.44 -0.05 11.81
N PRO A 138 2.13 -0.05 12.05
CA PRO A 138 1.24 0.96 11.48
C PRO A 138 1.53 2.38 11.99
N ILE A 139 1.93 2.55 13.26
CA ILE A 139 2.29 3.87 13.81
C ILE A 139 3.57 4.39 13.17
N ASP A 140 4.58 3.53 13.02
CA ASP A 140 5.84 3.91 12.36
C ASP A 140 5.63 4.24 10.88
N ARG A 141 4.71 3.54 10.21
CA ARG A 141 4.31 3.81 8.84
C ARG A 141 3.62 5.18 8.73
N LEU A 142 2.65 5.46 9.60
CA LEU A 142 1.94 6.75 9.68
C LEU A 142 2.93 7.90 9.88
N ILE A 143 3.82 7.80 10.88
CA ILE A 143 4.83 8.83 11.16
C ILE A 143 5.75 9.02 9.94
N SER A 144 6.18 7.93 9.30
CA SER A 144 7.02 8.01 8.10
C SER A 144 6.30 8.68 6.93
N GLY A 145 4.99 8.43 6.78
CA GLY A 145 4.07 9.15 5.89
C GLY A 145 4.07 10.64 6.17
N PHE A 146 3.66 10.99 7.39
CA PHE A 146 3.41 12.35 7.84
C PHE A 146 4.68 13.21 7.80
N MET A 147 5.80 12.67 8.30
CA MET A 147 7.07 13.40 8.29
C MET A 147 7.53 13.74 6.88
N GLN A 148 7.39 12.82 5.91
CA GLN A 148 7.79 13.12 4.53
C GLN A 148 6.86 14.16 3.90
N LEU A 149 5.55 13.94 3.96
CA LEU A 149 4.58 14.68 3.15
C LEU A 149 4.15 15.98 3.81
N CYS A 150 3.99 16.00 5.13
CA CYS A 150 3.45 17.13 5.87
C CYS A 150 4.53 17.98 6.52
N TYR A 151 5.51 17.33 7.15
CA TYR A 151 6.55 18.05 7.87
C TYR A 151 7.67 18.56 6.96
N TYR A 152 8.31 17.65 6.20
CA TYR A 152 9.42 17.97 5.30
C TYR A 152 8.96 18.36 3.89
N ARG A 153 7.70 18.06 3.53
CA ARG A 153 7.12 18.29 2.19
C ARG A 153 8.02 17.79 1.05
N THR A 154 8.68 16.65 1.26
CA THR A 154 9.67 16.13 0.31
C THR A 154 8.97 15.61 -0.95
N TRP A 155 9.36 16.14 -2.12
CA TRP A 155 8.78 15.87 -3.45
C TRP A 155 7.35 16.36 -3.64
N LEU A 156 6.93 17.37 -2.88
CA LEU A 156 5.69 18.07 -3.10
C LEU A 156 5.96 19.42 -3.76
N LYS A 157 5.16 19.77 -4.77
CA LYS A 157 5.12 21.15 -5.30
C LYS A 157 4.56 22.09 -4.24
N LYS A 158 4.79 23.40 -4.40
CA LYS A 158 4.35 24.42 -3.43
C LYS A 158 2.84 24.38 -3.17
N ASN A 159 2.05 24.09 -4.20
CA ASN A 159 0.58 24.04 -4.16
C ASN A 159 0.00 22.65 -3.88
N GLU A 160 0.83 21.61 -3.74
CA GLU A 160 0.34 20.27 -3.42
C GLU A 160 0.15 20.13 -1.91
N ASP A 161 -1.06 19.80 -1.48
CA ASP A 161 -1.35 19.44 -0.10
C ASP A 161 -1.98 18.06 0.00
N TYR A 162 -1.28 17.17 0.67
CA TYR A 162 -1.72 15.81 1.00
C TYR A 162 -1.90 15.63 2.52
N CYS A 163 -2.03 16.76 3.23
CA CYS A 163 -2.04 16.82 4.68
C CYS A 163 -3.34 17.42 5.23
N TYR A 164 -4.41 17.42 4.44
CA TYR A 164 -5.75 17.87 4.82
C TYR A 164 -5.77 19.31 5.37
N ASN A 165 -4.91 20.18 4.84
CA ASN A 165 -4.64 21.54 5.29
C ASN A 165 -4.17 21.64 6.76
N CYS A 166 -3.74 20.54 7.36
CA CYS A 166 -3.27 20.50 8.75
C CYS A 166 -1.81 20.95 8.94
N ASN A 167 -1.10 21.23 7.85
CA ASN A 167 0.33 21.58 7.88
C ASN A 167 1.14 20.55 8.70
N LYS A 168 1.81 21.00 9.77
CA LYS A 168 2.63 20.15 10.65
C LYS A 168 1.85 19.61 11.87
N ASN A 169 0.53 19.82 11.95
CA ASN A 169 -0.28 19.34 13.07
C ASN A 169 -0.74 17.88 12.86
N ILE A 170 -0.10 16.94 13.57
CA ILE A 170 -0.43 15.51 13.46
C ILE A 170 -1.81 15.17 14.06
N THR A 171 -2.25 15.87 15.10
CA THR A 171 -3.59 15.66 15.69
C THR A 171 -4.67 15.97 14.65
N CYS A 172 -4.61 17.15 14.06
CA CYS A 172 -5.51 17.55 12.96
C CYS A 172 -5.47 16.53 11.81
N PHE A 173 -4.26 16.11 11.41
CA PHE A 173 -4.10 15.16 10.31
C PHE A 173 -4.79 13.82 10.60
N VAL A 174 -4.60 13.27 11.80
CA VAL A 174 -5.22 11.99 12.20
C VAL A 174 -6.73 12.13 12.30
N ASP A 175 -7.24 13.26 12.80
CA ASP A 175 -8.69 13.53 12.85
C ASP A 175 -9.30 13.51 11.43
N LYS A 176 -8.67 14.21 10.49
CA LYS A 176 -9.13 14.25 9.09
C LYS A 176 -8.97 12.91 8.37
N LEU A 177 -7.90 12.17 8.65
CA LEU A 177 -7.72 10.81 8.14
C LEU A 177 -8.82 9.88 8.66
N TYR A 178 -9.15 9.94 9.96
CA TYR A 178 -10.24 9.16 10.54
C TYR A 178 -11.58 9.47 9.86
N ASP A 179 -11.94 10.75 9.76
CA ASP A 179 -13.19 11.18 9.10
C ASP A 179 -13.26 10.71 7.64
N GLU A 180 -12.15 10.79 6.91
CA GLU A 180 -12.05 10.29 5.55
C GLU A 180 -12.29 8.78 5.47
N LEU A 181 -11.65 7.99 6.34
CA LEU A 181 -11.81 6.53 6.36
C LEU A 181 -13.24 6.12 6.72
N VAL A 182 -13.88 6.79 7.68
CA VAL A 182 -15.30 6.59 8.00
C VAL A 182 -16.18 6.86 6.78
N ASN A 183 -15.89 7.91 6.02
CA ASN A 183 -16.63 8.21 4.78
C ASN A 183 -16.39 7.17 3.68
N VAL A 184 -15.19 6.62 3.57
CA VAL A 184 -14.88 5.52 2.64
C VAL A 184 -15.64 4.25 3.02
N VAL A 185 -15.64 3.86 4.28
CA VAL A 185 -16.38 2.69 4.80
C VAL A 185 -17.87 2.84 4.51
N ASN A 186 -18.42 4.03 4.76
CA ASN A 186 -19.82 4.34 4.50
C ASN A 186 -20.14 4.59 3.02
N ARG A 187 -19.19 4.37 2.10
CA ARG A 187 -19.32 4.58 0.66
C ARG A 187 -19.74 6.00 0.26
N LYS A 188 -19.49 6.98 1.13
CA LYS A 188 -19.73 8.41 0.88
C LYS A 188 -18.57 9.07 0.12
N LYS A 189 -17.41 8.40 0.07
CA LYS A 189 -16.20 8.93 -0.56
C LYS A 189 -15.40 7.81 -1.24
N ILE A 190 -14.91 8.08 -2.45
CA ILE A 190 -13.89 7.26 -3.10
C ILE A 190 -12.53 7.68 -2.55
N PRO A 191 -11.64 6.75 -2.17
CA PRO A 191 -10.32 7.07 -1.64
C PRO A 191 -9.51 7.99 -2.54
N ASN A 192 -8.87 8.99 -1.91
CA ASN A 192 -7.79 9.70 -2.57
C ASN A 192 -6.61 8.74 -2.72
N GLN A 193 -6.25 8.42 -3.96
CA GLN A 193 -5.29 7.36 -4.29
C GLN A 193 -3.87 7.63 -3.77
N PHE A 194 -3.49 8.91 -3.66
CA PHE A 194 -2.20 9.29 -3.08
C PHE A 194 -2.21 9.08 -1.57
N ASN A 195 -3.28 9.48 -0.88
CA ASN A 195 -3.40 9.27 0.57
C ASN A 195 -3.56 7.79 0.92
N ASP A 196 -4.35 7.04 0.14
CA ASP A 196 -4.51 5.60 0.28
C ASP A 196 -3.15 4.87 0.28
N TYR A 197 -2.34 5.11 -0.75
CA TYR A 197 -1.02 4.49 -0.86
C TYR A 197 -0.11 4.77 0.36
N HIS A 198 -0.22 5.94 1.00
CA HIS A 198 0.69 6.36 2.07
C HIS A 198 0.17 6.17 3.50
N PHE A 199 -1.14 6.25 3.70
CA PHE A 199 -1.75 6.46 5.02
C PHE A 199 -2.88 5.50 5.36
N TYR A 200 -3.56 4.88 4.39
CA TYR A 200 -4.68 3.99 4.70
C TYR A 200 -4.19 2.65 5.27
N PRO A 201 -5.02 1.91 6.02
CA PRO A 201 -4.65 0.60 6.55
C PRO A 201 -4.02 -0.30 5.49
N GLN A 202 -2.95 -1.00 5.85
CA GLN A 202 -2.25 -1.91 4.95
C GLN A 202 -3.12 -3.10 4.54
N THR A 203 -4.05 -3.50 5.42
CA THR A 203 -5.10 -4.50 5.15
C THR A 203 -6.11 -4.07 4.08
N TRP A 204 -6.15 -2.79 3.71
CA TRP A 204 -6.99 -2.27 2.61
C TRP A 204 -6.25 -2.24 1.26
N GLN A 205 -4.96 -2.58 1.25
CA GLN A 205 -4.10 -2.48 0.07
C GLN A 205 -3.86 -3.85 -0.56
N CYS A 206 -3.48 -3.86 -1.82
CA CYS A 206 -3.09 -5.07 -2.53
C CYS A 206 -4.09 -6.22 -2.40
N GLU A 207 -5.38 -5.95 -2.59
CA GLU A 207 -6.44 -6.97 -2.58
C GLU A 207 -6.32 -7.95 -1.38
N TYR A 208 -5.81 -7.46 -0.25
CA TYR A 208 -5.42 -8.28 0.90
C TYR A 208 -6.57 -9.17 1.36
N TYR A 209 -7.79 -8.62 1.42
CA TYR A 209 -9.00 -9.35 1.79
C TYR A 209 -9.25 -10.62 0.95
N LYS A 210 -8.78 -10.67 -0.31
CA LYS A 210 -8.88 -11.85 -1.18
C LYS A 210 -7.72 -12.81 -1.00
N HIS A 211 -6.50 -12.29 -0.82
CA HIS A 211 -5.26 -13.06 -1.02
C HIS A 211 -4.39 -13.17 0.22
N LYS A 212 -4.90 -12.81 1.42
CA LYS A 212 -4.10 -12.81 2.66
C LYS A 212 -3.41 -14.14 2.99
N LYS A 213 -3.96 -15.27 2.57
CA LYS A 213 -3.34 -16.59 2.80
C LYS A 213 -2.25 -16.94 1.78
N ASN A 214 -2.11 -16.13 0.73
CA ASN A 214 -1.24 -16.43 -0.41
C ASN A 214 0.02 -15.57 -0.47
N TYR A 215 0.09 -14.49 0.32
CA TYR A 215 1.30 -13.66 0.40
C TYR A 215 2.34 -14.26 1.34
N ASN A 216 3.61 -14.09 0.97
CA ASN A 216 4.73 -14.25 1.87
C ASN A 216 5.05 -12.90 2.53
N TYR A 217 4.82 -12.82 3.84
CA TYR A 217 4.96 -11.58 4.60
C TYR A 217 6.39 -11.33 5.06
N LEU A 218 6.88 -10.11 4.83
CA LEU A 218 8.12 -9.62 5.44
C LEU A 218 7.81 -8.38 6.28
N LYS A 219 8.18 -8.41 7.56
CA LYS A 219 7.98 -7.28 8.48
C LYS A 219 9.16 -6.33 8.40
N TYR A 220 8.97 -5.13 7.86
CA TYR A 220 9.99 -4.09 7.81
C TYR A 220 10.08 -3.34 9.15
N PRO A 221 11.21 -3.43 9.85
CA PRO A 221 11.32 -2.88 11.19
C PRO A 221 11.80 -1.42 11.17
N SER A 222 11.49 -0.68 12.23
CA SER A 222 11.97 0.70 12.41
C SER A 222 13.34 0.79 13.07
N LYS A 223 13.79 -0.27 13.73
CA LYS A 223 15.12 -0.45 14.34
C LYS A 223 15.64 -1.82 13.93
N ASP A 224 16.96 -1.96 13.83
CA ASP A 224 17.63 -3.21 13.46
C ASP A 224 17.06 -3.85 12.18
N LYS A 225 17.59 -3.42 11.04
CA LYS A 225 17.13 -3.88 9.72
C LYS A 225 17.87 -5.11 9.23
N ASP A 226 18.89 -5.59 9.94
CA ASP A 226 19.75 -6.65 9.44
C ASP A 226 19.00 -7.97 9.28
N ILE A 227 18.14 -8.31 10.25
CA ILE A 227 17.27 -9.50 10.15
C ILE A 227 16.34 -9.37 8.95
N PHE A 228 15.73 -8.19 8.75
CA PHE A 228 14.85 -7.96 7.60
C PHE A 228 15.59 -8.10 6.27
N TYR A 229 16.78 -7.52 6.13
CA TYR A 229 17.57 -7.62 4.92
C TYR A 229 18.02 -9.06 4.65
N SER A 230 18.46 -9.79 5.67
CA SER A 230 18.79 -11.22 5.55
C SER A 230 17.60 -12.06 5.08
N ASN A 231 16.42 -11.84 5.66
CA ASN A 231 15.20 -12.53 5.25
C ASN A 231 14.80 -12.19 3.80
N LEU A 232 14.89 -10.91 3.42
CA LEU A 232 14.64 -10.50 2.04
C LEU A 232 15.61 -11.16 1.06
N MET A 233 16.91 -11.19 1.36
CA MET A 233 17.90 -11.86 0.51
C MET A 233 17.63 -13.36 0.38
N ASN A 234 17.17 -14.00 1.46
CA ASN A 234 16.78 -15.41 1.44
C ASN A 234 15.58 -15.65 0.51
N GLU A 235 14.54 -14.80 0.56
CA GLU A 235 13.38 -14.89 -0.33
C GLU A 235 13.77 -14.66 -1.81
N LEU A 236 14.66 -13.72 -2.08
CA LEU A 236 15.21 -13.52 -3.42
C LEU A 236 16.01 -14.74 -3.90
N LYS A 237 16.85 -15.33 -3.03
CA LYS A 237 17.62 -16.55 -3.34
C LYS A 237 16.70 -17.74 -3.66
N LYS A 238 15.66 -17.96 -2.85
CA LYS A 238 14.61 -18.99 -3.12
C LYS A 238 13.90 -18.77 -4.46
N SER A 239 13.80 -17.52 -4.89
CA SER A 239 13.21 -17.12 -6.18
C SER A 239 14.22 -17.21 -7.35
N GLY A 240 15.36 -17.88 -7.16
CA GLY A 240 16.34 -18.14 -8.23
C GLY A 240 17.18 -16.94 -8.64
N VAL A 241 17.31 -15.93 -7.76
CA VAL A 241 18.28 -14.83 -7.98
C VAL A 241 19.69 -15.37 -7.78
N ALA A 242 20.58 -15.12 -8.75
CA ALA A 242 21.97 -15.57 -8.71
C ALA A 242 22.73 -14.98 -7.51
N LEU A 243 23.61 -15.79 -6.88
CA LEU A 243 24.34 -15.42 -5.67
C LEU A 243 25.14 -14.10 -5.82
N ALA A 244 25.77 -13.89 -6.97
CA ALA A 244 26.49 -12.64 -7.26
C ALA A 244 25.58 -11.40 -7.18
N HIS A 245 24.32 -11.53 -7.64
CA HIS A 245 23.34 -10.45 -7.56
C HIS A 245 22.80 -10.29 -6.13
N ILE A 246 22.61 -11.39 -5.39
CA ILE A 246 22.28 -11.33 -3.95
C ILE A 246 23.35 -10.56 -3.17
N ASN A 247 24.64 -10.84 -3.41
CA ASN A 247 25.73 -10.15 -2.74
C ASN A 247 25.74 -8.65 -3.08
N PHE A 248 25.53 -8.29 -4.34
CA PHE A 248 25.34 -6.90 -4.76
C PHE A 248 24.18 -6.23 -3.99
N LEU A 249 23.01 -6.87 -3.95
CA LEU A 249 21.82 -6.33 -3.30
C LEU A 249 22.01 -6.20 -1.78
N SER A 250 22.62 -7.19 -1.13
CA SER A 250 22.90 -7.19 0.31
C SER A 250 23.70 -5.95 0.72
N ASN A 251 24.74 -5.60 -0.06
CA ASN A 251 25.52 -4.39 0.17
C ASN A 251 24.71 -3.11 -0.14
N LYS A 252 23.93 -3.10 -1.23
CA LYS A 252 23.16 -1.92 -1.64
C LYS A 252 22.05 -1.58 -0.66
N VAL A 253 21.28 -2.55 -0.15
CA VAL A 253 20.17 -2.26 0.77
C VAL A 253 20.62 -1.68 2.12
N LYS A 254 21.86 -1.95 2.52
CA LYS A 254 22.46 -1.42 3.76
C LYS A 254 23.04 -0.01 3.58
N THR A 255 23.60 0.28 2.41
CA THR A 255 24.32 1.53 2.14
C THR A 255 23.45 2.60 1.48
N PHE A 256 22.42 2.20 0.74
CA PHE A 256 21.56 3.11 0.01
C PHE A 256 20.46 3.70 0.90
N ASN A 257 20.41 5.03 0.98
CA ASN A 257 19.30 5.75 1.57
C ASN A 257 18.45 6.37 0.46
N THR A 258 17.14 6.15 0.51
CA THR A 258 16.23 6.84 -0.40
C THR A 258 16.16 8.33 -0.02
N PHE A 259 15.95 9.20 -1.01
CA PHE A 259 15.82 10.65 -0.77
C PHE A 259 14.72 11.03 0.23
N HIS A 260 13.74 10.16 0.42
CA HIS A 260 12.62 10.37 1.33
C HIS A 260 12.80 9.68 2.69
N ALA A 261 14.00 9.18 3.00
CA ALA A 261 14.26 8.56 4.29
C ALA A 261 14.04 9.57 5.43
N THR A 262 13.05 9.30 6.27
CA THR A 262 12.75 10.11 7.47
C THR A 262 13.30 9.49 8.76
N THR A 263 13.78 8.24 8.68
CA THR A 263 14.32 7.49 9.83
C THR A 263 15.66 8.09 10.26
N GLY A 264 15.84 8.28 11.57
CA GLY A 264 17.10 8.79 12.14
C GLY A 264 17.16 10.30 12.34
N LYS A 265 16.31 11.10 11.65
CA LYS A 265 16.25 12.55 11.82
C LYS A 265 15.74 12.92 13.22
N LYS A 266 16.34 13.96 13.83
CA LYS A 266 16.01 14.45 15.19
C LYS A 266 14.52 14.78 15.32
N ASP A 267 13.95 15.51 14.35
CA ASP A 267 12.54 15.89 14.41
C ASP A 267 11.60 14.69 14.35
N THR A 268 11.92 13.66 13.55
CA THR A 268 11.13 12.42 13.50
C THR A 268 11.11 11.73 14.87
N LYS A 269 12.25 11.70 15.58
CA LYS A 269 12.33 11.14 16.93
C LYS A 269 11.49 11.95 17.92
N ASN A 270 11.60 13.28 17.87
CA ASN A 270 10.85 14.19 18.73
C ASN A 270 9.33 14.09 18.49
N TYR A 271 8.91 14.05 17.22
CA TYR A 271 7.50 13.86 16.84
C TYR A 271 6.96 12.54 17.36
N LYS A 272 7.72 11.45 17.18
CA LYS A 272 7.33 10.14 17.71
C LYS A 272 7.17 10.20 19.23
N GLN A 273 8.14 10.75 19.96
CA GLN A 273 8.04 10.87 21.41
C GLN A 273 6.84 11.71 21.85
N SER A 274 6.58 12.84 21.20
CA SER A 274 5.42 13.69 21.48
C SER A 274 4.10 12.95 21.23
N LEU A 275 4.01 12.20 20.12
CA LEU A 275 2.85 11.39 19.79
C LEU A 275 2.55 10.35 20.87
N PHE A 276 3.56 9.61 21.34
CA PHE A 276 3.37 8.57 22.37
C PHE A 276 3.01 9.13 23.75
N LYS A 277 3.18 10.45 24.00
CA LYS A 277 2.69 11.11 25.21
C LYS A 277 1.21 11.49 25.13
N ASN A 278 0.61 11.52 23.94
CA ASN A 278 -0.80 11.84 23.74
C ASN A 278 -1.63 10.57 23.65
N THR A 279 -2.11 10.08 24.79
CA THR A 279 -2.89 8.84 24.92
C THR A 279 -4.11 8.82 23.99
N LYS A 280 -4.92 9.88 23.98
CA LYS A 280 -6.13 9.96 23.14
C LYS A 280 -5.83 9.85 21.65
N LEU A 281 -4.78 10.54 21.21
CA LEU A 281 -4.36 10.50 19.81
C LEU A 281 -3.81 9.11 19.42
N ILE A 282 -3.04 8.48 20.30
CA ILE A 282 -2.56 7.11 20.08
C ILE A 282 -3.72 6.11 20.02
N GLN A 283 -4.72 6.23 20.90
CA GLN A 283 -5.92 5.38 20.85
C GLN A 283 -6.69 5.54 19.54
N LYS A 284 -6.86 6.77 19.04
CA LYS A 284 -7.45 7.02 17.71
C LYS A 284 -6.63 6.39 16.58
N ILE A 285 -5.30 6.48 16.63
CA ILE A 285 -4.44 5.82 15.63
C ILE A 285 -4.60 4.30 15.71
N CYS A 286 -4.69 3.74 16.92
CA CYS A 286 -4.93 2.32 17.11
C CYS A 286 -6.31 1.89 16.58
N SER A 287 -7.37 2.71 16.70
CA SER A 287 -8.67 2.40 16.12
C SER A 287 -8.68 2.43 14.59
N ILE A 288 -7.90 3.34 13.98
CA ILE A 288 -7.69 3.38 12.52
C ILE A 288 -6.99 2.12 12.01
N PHE A 289 -5.93 1.69 12.70
CA PHE A 289 -5.05 0.62 12.23
C PHE A 289 -5.22 -0.70 13.00
N TYR A 290 -6.34 -0.90 13.69
CA TYR A 290 -6.58 -2.04 14.56
C TYR A 290 -6.29 -3.37 13.85
N TYR A 291 -6.85 -3.57 12.65
CA TYR A 291 -6.66 -4.79 11.88
C TYR A 291 -5.23 -4.95 11.34
N ASP A 292 -4.48 -3.87 11.11
CA ASP A 292 -3.06 -3.98 10.76
C ASP A 292 -2.25 -4.54 11.94
N PHE A 293 -2.58 -4.19 13.19
CA PHE A 293 -1.92 -4.76 14.36
C PHE A 293 -2.21 -6.26 14.49
N ILE A 294 -3.48 -6.63 14.38
CA ILE A 294 -3.93 -8.03 14.54
C ILE A 294 -3.43 -8.90 13.39
N GLU A 295 -3.75 -8.57 12.14
CA GLU A 295 -3.47 -9.42 10.97
C GLU A 295 -1.97 -9.59 10.72
N PHE A 296 -1.15 -8.59 11.08
CA PHE A 296 0.31 -8.67 10.91
C PHE A 296 1.06 -8.96 12.21
N GLY A 297 0.36 -9.26 13.31
CA GLY A 297 0.96 -9.61 14.60
C GLY A 297 1.95 -8.57 15.09
N TYR A 298 1.56 -7.30 15.11
CA TYR A 298 2.29 -6.23 15.77
C TYR A 298 1.74 -6.01 17.17
N LYS A 299 2.62 -5.75 18.13
CA LYS A 299 2.21 -5.34 19.48
C LYS A 299 1.54 -3.98 19.45
N PHE A 300 0.43 -3.84 20.17
CA PHE A 300 -0.19 -2.56 20.44
C PHE A 300 0.71 -1.72 21.36
N PRO A 301 0.67 -0.38 21.26
CA PRO A 301 1.17 0.49 22.32
C PRO A 301 0.45 0.24 23.63
N LYS A 302 1.12 0.46 24.76
CA LYS A 302 0.53 0.37 26.10
C LYS A 302 -0.80 1.13 26.24
N ALA A 303 -0.87 2.33 25.66
CA ALA A 303 -2.08 3.16 25.66
C ALA A 303 -3.30 2.56 24.91
N CYS A 304 -3.10 1.46 24.16
CA CYS A 304 -4.12 0.79 23.35
C CYS A 304 -4.32 -0.68 23.74
N GLU A 305 -3.66 -1.16 24.80
CA GLU A 305 -3.71 -2.58 25.20
C GLU A 305 -5.12 -3.06 25.58
N ASP A 306 -5.98 -2.14 26.01
CA ASP A 306 -7.37 -2.45 26.36
C ASP A 306 -8.31 -2.51 25.15
N ILE A 307 -7.92 -1.96 23.99
CA ILE A 307 -8.77 -1.93 22.79
C ILE A 307 -9.15 -3.35 22.34
N PRO A 308 -8.22 -4.33 22.20
CA PRO A 308 -8.57 -5.71 21.87
C PRO A 308 -9.55 -6.38 22.83
N ALA A 309 -9.44 -6.10 24.14
CA ALA A 309 -10.35 -6.66 25.15
C ALA A 309 -11.76 -6.07 25.00
N LEU A 310 -11.85 -4.80 24.64
CA LEU A 310 -13.12 -4.12 24.38
C LEU A 310 -13.81 -4.69 23.13
N VAL A 311 -13.09 -5.03 22.05
CA VAL A 311 -13.69 -5.63 20.84
C VAL A 311 -14.26 -7.02 21.11
N ASN A 312 -13.55 -7.85 21.87
CA ASN A 312 -13.99 -9.22 22.16
C ASN A 312 -15.21 -9.29 23.09
N ASN A 313 -15.47 -8.24 23.87
CA ASN A 313 -16.65 -8.15 24.75
C ASN A 313 -17.89 -7.57 24.04
N ALA A 314 -17.76 -7.16 22.77
CA ALA A 314 -18.84 -6.57 21.98
C ALA A 314 -19.40 -7.51 20.88
N ILE A 315 -18.81 -8.70 20.71
CA ILE A 315 -19.23 -9.77 19.79
C ILE A 315 -20.04 -10.83 20.56
#